data_AF-A0A354YY92-F1
#
_entry.id   AF-A0A354YY92-F1
#
_cell.length_a   1.000
_cell.length_b   1.000
_cell.length_c   1.000
_cell.angle_alpha   90.00
_cell.angle_beta   90.00
_cell.angle_gamma   90.00
#
_symmetry.space_group_name_H-M   'P 1'
#
loop_
_entity.id
_entity.type
_entity.pdbx_description
1 polymer ?
#
loop_
_entity_poly.entity_id
_entity_poly.type
_entity_poly.pdbx_seq_one_letter_code
_entity_poly.pdbx_strand_id
1 'polypeptide(L)'
;PFEPPELRMTFKILKDNDFAPYWIELGKEIDHEIDKFRKEVEFFKRYTAIFYSQGHSSPAEKRFDSKKALFYAESRFTLQRIDKKISDYNLHCPFFRMGRPNMKIDDEIYKVISSVEKLIEELKQNPNKQ
;
A
#
# COMPACT_ATOMS: atom_id res chain seq x y z
N PRO A 1 -0.53 -6.98 30.85
CA PRO A 1 0.81 -6.91 31.48
C PRO A 1 1.51 -8.28 31.44
N PHE A 2 2.31 -8.52 30.40
CA PHE A 2 2.96 -9.81 30.12
C PHE A 2 4.45 -9.64 29.77
N GLU A 3 5.15 -8.72 30.43
CA GLU A 3 6.61 -8.60 30.27
C GLU A 3 7.35 -9.22 31.46
N PRO A 4 8.25 -10.20 31.19
CA PRO A 4 9.17 -10.76 32.18
C PRO A 4 9.94 -9.65 32.90
N PRO A 5 10.09 -9.69 34.24
CA PRO A 5 10.76 -8.65 35.02
C PRO A 5 12.17 -8.31 34.52
N GLU A 6 12.88 -9.30 33.97
CA GLU A 6 14.26 -9.17 33.51
C GLU A 6 14.36 -8.28 32.26
N LEU A 7 13.33 -8.29 31.40
CA LEU A 7 13.33 -7.56 30.14
C LEU A 7 12.88 -6.09 30.28
N ARG A 8 12.19 -5.75 31.37
CA ARG A 8 11.69 -4.38 31.60
C ARG A 8 12.82 -3.36 31.65
N MET A 9 13.95 -3.71 32.24
CA MET A 9 15.10 -2.82 32.37
C MET A 9 15.79 -2.61 31.02
N THR A 10 15.92 -3.67 30.20
CA THR A 10 16.45 -3.57 28.83
C THR A 10 15.54 -2.72 27.95
N PHE A 11 14.23 -2.95 27.98
CA PHE A 11 13.26 -2.13 27.23
C PHE A 11 13.22 -0.68 27.71
N LYS A 12 13.37 -0.44 29.01
CA LYS A 12 13.48 0.90 29.58
C LYS A 12 14.74 1.62 29.11
N ILE A 13 15.91 0.98 29.13
CA ILE A 13 17.16 1.57 28.63
C ILE A 13 17.06 1.91 27.14
N LEU A 14 16.52 1.01 26.32
CA LEU A 14 16.32 1.24 24.89
C LEU A 14 15.36 2.41 24.62
N LYS A 15 14.27 2.49 25.39
CA LYS A 15 13.28 3.57 25.30
C LYS A 15 13.82 4.91 25.79
N ASP A 16 14.62 4.91 26.86
CA ASP A 16 15.19 6.11 27.48
C ASP A 16 16.36 6.69 26.64
N ASN A 17 16.87 5.96 25.65
CA ASN A 17 17.97 6.39 24.77
C ASN A 17 17.56 6.53 23.29
N ASP A 18 16.27 6.57 22.96
CA ASP A 18 15.74 6.62 21.58
C ASP A 18 16.22 5.48 20.64
N PHE A 19 16.75 4.38 21.20
CA PHE A 19 17.14 3.20 20.44
C PHE A 19 15.98 2.22 20.36
N ALA A 20 14.95 2.57 19.59
CA ALA A 20 13.96 1.58 19.19
C ALA A 20 14.67 0.47 18.38
N PRO A 21 14.50 -0.82 18.74
CA PRO A 21 14.99 -1.91 17.93
C PRO A 21 14.60 -1.73 16.46
N TYR A 22 15.52 -1.98 15.54
CA TYR A 22 15.34 -1.76 14.10
C TYR A 22 14.00 -2.25 13.55
N TRP A 23 13.57 -3.45 13.97
CA TRP A 23 12.30 -4.03 13.53
C TRP A 23 11.07 -3.21 13.96
N ILE A 24 11.11 -2.47 15.07
CA ILE A 24 10.02 -1.59 15.50
C ILE A 24 9.86 -0.43 14.51
N GLU A 25 10.97 0.22 14.13
CA GLU A 25 10.96 1.31 13.17
C GLU A 25 10.58 0.82 11.77
N LEU A 26 11.12 -0.33 11.35
CA LEU A 26 10.73 -0.97 10.09
C LEU A 26 9.24 -1.32 10.06
N GLY A 27 8.67 -1.75 11.18
CA GLY A 27 7.23 -1.99 11.33
C GLY A 27 6.40 -0.73 11.08
N LYS A 28 6.78 0.41 11.67
CA LYS A 28 6.13 1.71 11.43
C LYS A 28 6.27 2.16 9.97
N GLU A 29 7.43 1.94 9.37
CA GLU A 29 7.68 2.27 7.98
C GLU A 29 6.79 1.45 7.03
N ILE A 30 6.63 0.14 7.28
CA ILE A 30 5.71 -0.72 6.53
C ILE A 30 4.27 -0.19 6.66
N ASP A 31 3.82 0.14 7.86
CA ASP A 31 2.46 0.64 8.09
C ASP A 31 2.22 1.97 7.35
N HIS A 32 3.20 2.87 7.40
CA HIS A 32 3.16 4.13 6.66
C HIS A 32 3.10 3.92 5.13
N GLU A 33 3.91 3.01 4.59
CA GLU A 33 3.92 2.74 3.15
C GLU A 33 2.63 2.09 2.66
N ILE A 34 2.04 1.19 3.46
CA ILE A 34 0.74 0.60 3.14
C ILE A 34 -0.36 1.68 3.12
N ASP A 35 -0.39 2.56 4.12
CA ASP A 35 -1.35 3.66 4.17
C ASP A 35 -1.17 4.64 3.01
N LYS A 36 0.09 5.00 2.70
CA LYS A 36 0.42 5.84 1.55
C LYS A 36 -0.05 5.20 0.24
N PHE A 37 0.24 3.92 0.03
CA PHE A 37 -0.18 3.20 -1.17
C PHE A 37 -1.70 3.18 -1.32
N ARG A 38 -2.44 2.93 -0.24
CA ARG A 38 -3.92 2.99 -0.25
C ARG A 38 -4.43 4.37 -0.67
N LYS A 39 -3.82 5.44 -0.16
CA LYS A 39 -4.17 6.82 -0.54
C LYS A 39 -3.87 7.10 -2.02
N GLU A 40 -2.77 6.57 -2.55
CA GLU A 40 -2.43 6.69 -3.98
C GLU A 40 -3.46 5.99 -4.87
N VAL A 41 -3.92 4.80 -4.49
CA VAL A 41 -5.01 4.09 -5.19
C VAL A 41 -6.29 4.91 -5.19
N GLU A 42 -6.69 5.46 -4.05
CA GLU A 42 -7.89 6.29 -3.96
C GLU A 42 -7.75 7.60 -4.74
N PHE A 43 -6.57 8.20 -4.75
CA PHE A 43 -6.29 9.38 -5.58
C PHE A 43 -6.42 9.05 -7.07
N PHE A 44 -5.89 7.90 -7.51
CA PHE A 44 -5.99 7.47 -8.89
C PHE A 44 -7.44 7.20 -9.31
N LYS A 45 -8.26 6.61 -8.43
CA LYS A 45 -9.71 6.45 -8.66
C LYS A 45 -10.42 7.79 -8.81
N ARG A 46 -10.13 8.78 -7.96
CA ARG A 46 -10.70 10.13 -8.09
C ARG A 46 -10.30 10.81 -9.40
N TYR A 47 -9.02 10.71 -9.77
CA TYR A 47 -8.53 11.17 -11.06
C TYR A 47 -9.29 10.51 -12.22
N THR A 48 -9.53 9.20 -12.13
CA THR A 48 -10.29 8.44 -13.13
C THR A 48 -11.73 8.93 -13.22
N ALA A 49 -12.40 9.16 -12.09
CA ALA A 49 -13.77 9.70 -12.08
C ALA A 49 -13.86 11.09 -12.72
N ILE A 50 -12.91 11.98 -12.43
CA ILE A 50 -12.83 13.32 -13.03
C ILE A 50 -12.54 13.24 -14.54
N PHE A 51 -11.70 12.28 -14.96
CA PHE A 51 -11.46 12.06 -16.37
C PHE A 51 -12.76 11.67 -17.07
N TYR A 52 -13.46 10.64 -16.59
CA TYR A 52 -14.68 10.18 -17.27
C TYR A 52 -15.90 11.12 -17.13
N SER A 53 -15.86 12.14 -16.25
CA SER A 53 -16.92 13.16 -16.19
C SER A 53 -16.82 14.24 -17.27
N GLN A 54 -15.72 14.27 -18.03
CA GLN A 54 -15.47 15.26 -19.08
C GLN A 54 -15.48 14.58 -20.46
N GLY A 55 -15.89 15.32 -21.49
CA GLY A 55 -15.72 14.87 -22.88
C GLY A 55 -14.26 14.96 -23.29
N HIS A 56 -13.70 13.86 -23.79
CA HIS A 56 -12.28 13.79 -24.18
C HIS A 56 -12.09 13.54 -25.66
N SER A 57 -10.94 14.01 -26.15
CA SER A 57 -10.47 13.69 -27.49
C SER A 57 -9.69 12.37 -27.48
N SER A 58 -9.62 11.69 -28.63
CA SER A 58 -8.86 10.44 -28.77
C SER A 58 -7.40 10.52 -28.26
N PRO A 59 -6.64 11.63 -28.44
CA PRO A 59 -5.32 11.75 -27.83
C PRO A 59 -5.32 11.80 -26.29
N ALA A 60 -6.36 12.36 -25.68
CA ALA A 60 -6.50 12.40 -24.22
C ALA A 60 -6.79 11.01 -23.64
N GLU A 61 -7.63 10.22 -24.33
CA GLU A 61 -7.89 8.82 -23.98
C GLU A 61 -6.61 7.97 -24.03
N LYS A 62 -5.82 8.08 -25.10
CA LYS A 62 -4.53 7.36 -25.20
C LYS A 62 -3.58 7.73 -24.07
N ARG A 63 -3.52 9.00 -23.67
CA ARG A 63 -2.71 9.44 -22.53
C ARG A 63 -3.20 8.86 -21.22
N PHE A 64 -4.51 8.79 -21.03
CA PHE A 64 -5.11 8.16 -19.86
C PHE A 64 -4.75 6.67 -19.79
N ASP A 65 -4.87 5.94 -20.90
CA ASP A 65 -4.54 4.51 -20.96
C ASP A 65 -3.06 4.25 -20.63
N SER A 66 -2.14 5.04 -21.19
CA SER A 66 -0.72 4.96 -20.84
C SER A 66 -0.48 5.23 -19.36
N LYS A 67 -1.16 6.23 -18.78
CA LYS A 67 -1.04 6.57 -17.36
C LYS A 67 -1.61 5.46 -16.46
N LYS A 68 -2.71 4.83 -16.86
CA LYS A 68 -3.30 3.68 -16.17
C LYS A 68 -2.37 2.47 -16.17
N ALA A 69 -1.79 2.15 -17.33
CA ALA A 69 -0.82 1.07 -17.45
C ALA A 69 0.42 1.31 -16.57
N LEU A 70 0.95 2.54 -16.58
CA LEU A 70 2.06 2.94 -15.71
C LEU A 70 1.70 2.79 -14.23
N PHE A 71 0.53 3.28 -13.82
CA PHE A 71 0.05 3.17 -12.45
C PHE A 71 -0.04 1.72 -11.97
N TYR A 72 -0.50 0.79 -12.81
CA TYR A 72 -0.53 -0.64 -12.47
C TYR A 72 0.87 -1.23 -12.32
N ALA A 73 1.80 -0.88 -13.20
CA ALA A 73 3.19 -1.32 -13.08
C ALA A 73 3.84 -0.80 -11.79
N GLU A 74 3.71 0.50 -11.52
CA GLU A 74 4.23 1.14 -10.30
C GLU A 74 3.61 0.55 -9.03
N SER A 75 2.29 0.27 -9.05
CA SER A 75 1.60 -0.37 -7.93
C SER A 75 2.18 -1.74 -7.60
N ARG A 76 2.49 -2.55 -8.63
CA ARG A 76 3.13 -3.85 -8.44
C ARG A 76 4.51 -3.70 -7.81
N PHE A 77 5.34 -2.78 -8.31
CA PHE A 77 6.67 -2.52 -7.73
C PHE A 77 6.59 -2.05 -6.27
N THR A 78 5.65 -1.16 -5.96
CA THR A 78 5.45 -0.69 -4.58
C THR A 78 5.06 -1.82 -3.65
N LEU A 79 4.12 -2.70 -4.05
CA LEU A 79 3.73 -3.86 -3.26
C LEU A 79 4.89 -4.85 -3.05
N GLN A 80 5.71 -5.11 -4.08
CA GLN A 80 6.91 -5.95 -3.96
C GLN A 80 7.92 -5.36 -2.97
N ARG A 81 8.09 -4.04 -2.96
CA ARG A 81 8.97 -3.34 -2.02
C ARG A 81 8.48 -3.45 -0.59
N ILE A 82 7.18 -3.30 -0.36
CA ILE A 82 6.55 -3.48 0.95
C ILE A 82 6.69 -4.93 1.44
N ASP A 83 6.44 -5.92 0.56
CA ASP A 83 6.57 -7.34 0.92
C ASP A 83 8.00 -7.74 1.30
N LYS A 84 9.00 -7.17 0.58
CA LYS A 84 10.40 -7.33 0.97
C LYS A 84 10.66 -6.79 2.38
N LYS A 85 10.15 -5.60 2.70
CA LYS A 85 10.27 -5.04 4.05
C LYS A 85 9.56 -5.88 5.11
N ILE A 86 8.42 -6.47 4.79
CA ILE A 86 7.72 -7.42 5.67
C ILE A 86 8.59 -8.65 5.93
N SER A 87 9.24 -9.18 4.89
CA SER A 87 10.19 -10.29 5.04
C SER A 87 11.37 -9.90 5.93
N ASP A 88 11.97 -8.73 5.70
CA ASP A 88 13.07 -8.21 6.54
C ASP A 88 12.61 -8.02 8.00
N TYR A 89 11.41 -7.47 8.21
CA TYR A 89 10.79 -7.32 9.53
C TYR A 89 10.63 -8.67 10.23
N ASN A 90 10.11 -9.68 9.52
CA ASN A 90 9.90 -11.02 10.06
C ASN A 90 11.21 -11.71 10.42
N LEU A 91 12.29 -11.48 9.66
CA LEU A 91 13.63 -11.99 9.96
C LEU A 91 14.23 -11.36 11.22
N HIS A 92 13.99 -10.06 11.43
CA HIS A 92 14.53 -9.32 12.58
C HIS A 92 13.65 -9.39 13.84
N CYS A 93 12.37 -9.78 13.71
CA CYS A 93 11.45 -9.87 14.84
C CYS A 93 11.78 -11.12 15.69
N PRO A 94 12.24 -10.96 16.95
CA PRO A 94 12.59 -12.11 17.80
C PRO A 94 11.35 -12.85 18.33
N PHE A 95 10.15 -12.32 18.10
CA PHE A 95 8.90 -12.89 18.58
C PHE A 95 8.08 -13.45 17.41
N PHE A 96 8.11 -14.77 17.25
CA PHE A 96 7.37 -15.46 16.18
C PHE A 96 5.89 -15.07 16.09
N ARG A 97 5.24 -14.78 17.23
CA ARG A 97 3.83 -14.36 17.30
C ARG A 97 3.56 -12.95 16.77
N MET A 98 4.60 -12.12 16.60
CA MET A 98 4.49 -10.76 16.07
C MET A 98 4.89 -10.68 14.58
N GLY A 99 5.15 -11.82 13.93
CA GLY A 99 5.38 -11.86 12.49
C GLY A 99 4.16 -11.35 11.71
N ARG A 100 4.43 -10.63 10.62
CA ARG A 100 3.43 -10.11 9.68
C ARG A 100 3.26 -11.10 8.52
N PRO A 101 2.03 -11.31 8.01
CA PRO A 101 1.84 -12.17 6.84
C PRO A 101 2.50 -11.55 5.60
N ASN A 102 3.21 -12.38 4.83
CA ASN A 102 3.73 -11.97 3.53
C ASN A 102 2.57 -11.72 2.56
N MET A 103 2.80 -10.81 1.60
CA MET A 103 1.82 -10.46 0.59
C MET A 103 1.88 -11.42 -0.59
N LYS A 104 0.72 -11.92 -1.01
CA LYS A 104 0.58 -12.53 -2.34
C LYS A 104 0.43 -11.42 -3.37
N ILE A 105 1.55 -10.99 -3.95
CA ILE A 105 1.62 -9.80 -4.83
C ILE A 105 0.58 -9.86 -5.97
N ASP A 106 0.39 -11.02 -6.58
CA ASP A 106 -0.57 -11.20 -7.68
C ASP A 106 -2.03 -11.00 -7.22
N ASP A 107 -2.37 -11.45 -6.01
CA ASP A 107 -3.71 -11.23 -5.44
C ASP A 107 -3.93 -9.75 -5.10
N GLU A 108 -2.90 -9.09 -4.55
CA GLU A 108 -2.99 -7.67 -4.16
C GLU A 108 -3.08 -6.75 -5.38
N ILE A 109 -2.28 -6.98 -6.43
CA ILE A 109 -2.39 -6.20 -7.66
C ILE A 109 -3.71 -6.45 -8.37
N TYR A 110 -4.23 -7.68 -8.34
CA TYR A 110 -5.52 -8.00 -8.92
C TYR A 110 -6.65 -7.21 -8.24
N LYS A 111 -6.62 -7.06 -6.91
CA LYS A 111 -7.59 -6.22 -6.18
C LYS A 111 -7.53 -4.77 -6.64
N VAL A 112 -6.33 -4.21 -6.83
CA VAL A 112 -6.16 -2.83 -7.32
C VAL A 112 -6.75 -2.68 -8.72
N ILE A 113 -6.33 -3.52 -9.66
CA ILE A 113 -6.81 -3.50 -11.06
C ILE A 113 -8.32 -3.64 -11.10
N SER A 114 -8.87 -4.68 -10.44
CA SER A 114 -10.32 -4.94 -10.36
C SER A 114 -11.08 -3.73 -9.85
N SER A 115 -10.59 -3.09 -8.77
CA SER A 115 -11.27 -1.92 -8.20
C SER A 115 -11.30 -0.70 -9.13
N VAL A 116 -10.27 -0.52 -9.96
CA VAL A 116 -10.19 0.60 -10.90
C VAL A 116 -10.98 0.30 -12.17
N GLU A 117 -10.87 -0.91 -12.73
CA GLU A 117 -11.60 -1.29 -13.94
C GLU A 117 -13.10 -1.34 -13.70
N LYS A 118 -13.54 -1.84 -12.54
CA LYS A 118 -14.96 -1.79 -12.15
C LYS A 118 -15.49 -0.37 -12.09
N LEU A 119 -14.71 0.56 -11.52
CA LEU A 119 -15.07 1.99 -11.50
C LEU A 119 -15.19 2.55 -12.93
N ILE A 120 -14.25 2.23 -13.82
CA ILE A 120 -14.30 2.67 -15.21
C ILE A 120 -15.54 2.13 -15.92
N GLU A 121 -15.88 0.86 -15.72
CA GLU A 121 -17.06 0.24 -16.28
C GLU A 121 -18.35 0.93 -15.81
N GLU A 122 -18.47 1.20 -14.51
CA GLU A 122 -19.61 1.92 -13.93
C GLU A 122 -19.76 3.34 -14.50
N LEU A 123 -18.64 4.05 -14.69
CA LEU A 123 -18.63 5.41 -15.25
C LEU A 123 -19.00 5.42 -16.75
N LYS A 124 -18.59 4.42 -17.52
CA LYS A 124 -18.97 4.27 -18.93
C LYS A 124 -20.45 3.92 -19.11
N GLN A 125 -21.01 3.11 -18.21
CA GLN A 125 -22.42 2.72 -18.26
C GLN A 125 -23.38 3.83 -17.80
N ASN A 126 -22.93 4.76 -16.95
CA ASN A 126 -23.73 5.87 -16.43
C ASN A 126 -23.13 7.26 -16.73
N PRO A 127 -23.14 7.72 -17.99
CA PRO A 127 -22.67 9.06 -18.34
C PRO A 127 -23.48 10.21 -17.70
N ASN A 128 -24.64 9.90 -17.07
CA ASN A 128 -25.61 10.87 -16.55
C ASN A 128 -25.78 10.88 -15.01
N LYS A 129 -24.95 10.19 -14.22
CA LYS A 129 -24.91 10.44 -12.76
C LYS A 129 -24.02 11.64 -12.48
N GLN A 130 -24.54 12.81 -12.86
CA GLN A 130 -24.12 14.11 -12.35
C GLN A 130 -24.55 14.27 -10.88
#